data_AF-W6LBG9-F1
#
_entry.id   AF-W6LBG9-F1
#
_cell.length_a   1.000
_cell.length_b   1.000
_cell.length_c   1.000
_cell.angle_alpha   90.00
_cell.angle_beta   90.00
_cell.angle_gamma   90.00
#
_symmetry.space_group_name_H-M   'P 1'
#
loop_
_entity.id
_entity.type
_entity.pdbx_description
1 polymer ?
#
loop_
_entity_poly.entity_id
_entity_poly.type
_entity_poly.pdbx_seq_one_letter_code
_entity_poly.pdbx_strand_id
1 'polypeptide(L)'
;MKVELTLQFLDEWMLRWHKFQTESDWRIEKDRQWWRKTNIFITGVLAGGLTLYTSGNATLKRQFGPPHLLDIGVDAKIKQYIYDTLMLRPRYTPTGYGRLLVMGVPIYLTFVSLEHVQERRRLRRYLDQKTVFGEQARRLVNTSKIEEFLPVNIKASLPQSEAKIYS
;
A
#
# COMPACT_ATOMS: atom_id res chain seq x y z
N MET A 1 -4.65 14.28 -15.69
CA MET A 1 -3.60 13.23 -15.72
C MET A 1 -3.90 12.17 -14.66
N LYS A 2 -3.65 10.88 -14.90
CA LYS A 2 -3.82 9.84 -13.86
C LYS A 2 -2.77 10.06 -12.76
N VAL A 3 -3.16 9.86 -11.49
CA VAL A 3 -2.30 10.14 -10.32
C VAL A 3 -1.02 9.31 -10.34
N GLU A 4 -1.15 8.01 -10.60
CA GLU A 4 -0.04 7.06 -10.74
C GLU A 4 0.97 7.51 -11.81
N LEU A 5 0.47 7.91 -12.99
CA LEU A 5 1.31 8.38 -14.09
C LEU A 5 2.06 9.66 -13.70
N THR A 6 1.38 10.59 -13.03
CA THR A 6 1.98 11.85 -12.56
C THR A 6 3.07 11.59 -11.54
N LEU A 7 2.80 10.67 -10.62
CA LEU A 7 3.74 10.28 -9.58
C LEU A 7 4.92 9.48 -10.13
N GLN A 8 4.76 8.67 -11.18
CA GLN A 8 5.86 7.95 -11.81
C GLN A 8 6.90 8.94 -12.36
N PHE A 9 6.46 9.96 -13.11
CA PHE A 9 7.36 10.99 -13.61
C PHE A 9 7.97 11.83 -12.48
N LEU A 10 7.18 12.13 -11.45
CA LEU A 10 7.69 12.86 -10.28
C LEU A 10 8.76 12.03 -9.56
N ASP A 11 8.55 10.73 -9.36
CA ASP A 11 9.49 9.82 -8.70
C ASP A 11 10.80 9.70 -9.53
N GLU A 12 10.71 9.54 -10.86
CA GLU A 12 11.88 9.53 -11.75
C GLU A 12 12.68 10.83 -11.65
N TRP A 13 11.98 11.98 -11.59
CA TRP A 13 12.60 13.29 -11.42
C TRP A 13 13.23 13.46 -10.03
N MET A 14 12.54 13.01 -8.97
CA MET A 14 13.03 13.04 -7.60
C MET A 14 14.29 12.19 -7.42
N LEU A 15 14.36 11.01 -8.03
CA LEU A 15 15.56 10.16 -8.00
C LEU A 15 16.75 10.86 -8.66
N ARG A 16 16.53 11.49 -9.82
CA ARG A 16 17.57 12.24 -10.54
C ARG A 16 18.07 13.44 -9.74
N TRP A 17 17.16 14.14 -9.06
CA TRP A 17 17.42 15.40 -8.37
C TRP A 17 17.34 15.28 -6.84
N HIS A 18 17.67 14.10 -6.30
CA HIS A 18 17.50 13.77 -4.88
C HIS A 18 18.18 14.76 -3.91
N LYS A 19 19.24 15.47 -4.36
CA LYS A 19 19.93 16.48 -3.53
C LYS A 19 19.02 17.61 -3.03
N PHE A 20 17.90 17.86 -3.72
CA PHE A 20 16.94 18.90 -3.39
C PHE A 20 15.80 18.40 -2.49
N GLN A 21 15.88 17.15 -2.02
CA GLN A 21 14.91 16.59 -1.09
C GLN A 21 15.02 17.27 0.27
N THR A 22 13.90 17.84 0.73
CA THR A 22 13.80 18.38 2.08
C THR A 22 13.40 17.29 3.08
N GLU A 23 13.60 17.56 4.38
CA GLU A 23 13.11 16.67 5.43
C GLU A 23 11.59 16.49 5.37
N SER A 24 10.85 17.52 4.96
CA SER A 24 9.41 17.43 4.77
C SER A 24 9.01 16.48 3.64
N ASP A 25 9.76 16.46 2.52
CA ASP A 25 9.53 15.51 1.42
C ASP A 25 9.85 14.08 1.89
N TRP A 26 10.93 13.91 2.65
CA TRP A 26 11.29 12.62 3.24
C TRP A 26 10.21 12.05 4.17
N ARG A 27 9.60 12.89 5.00
CA ARG A 27 8.50 12.46 5.89
C ARG A 27 7.29 11.97 5.09
N ILE A 28 6.99 12.56 3.94
CA ILE A 28 5.90 12.10 3.05
C ILE A 28 6.20 10.70 2.51
N GLU A 29 7.41 10.45 2.03
CA GLU A 29 7.79 9.12 1.54
C GLU A 29 7.84 8.08 2.66
N LYS A 30 8.33 8.45 3.84
CA LYS A 30 8.32 7.58 5.02
C LYS A 30 6.90 7.17 5.41
N ASP A 31 5.97 8.13 5.43
CA ASP A 31 4.55 7.85 5.68
C ASP A 31 3.96 6.94 4.61
N ARG A 32 4.32 7.13 3.34
CA ARG A 32 3.88 6.24 2.26
C ARG A 32 4.41 4.81 2.46
N GLN A 33 5.67 4.63 2.85
CA GLN A 33 6.23 3.31 3.14
C GLN A 33 5.55 2.63 4.33
N TRP A 34 5.20 3.42 5.36
CA TRP A 34 4.40 2.92 6.48
C TRP A 34 3.04 2.41 6.00
N TRP A 35 2.30 3.24 5.25
CA TRP A 35 1.00 2.84 4.72
C TRP A 35 1.07 1.65 3.78
N ARG A 36 2.13 1.50 2.98
CA ARG A 36 2.32 0.31 2.14
C ARG A 36 2.46 -0.96 2.99
N LYS A 37 3.21 -0.91 4.10
CA LYS A 37 3.29 -2.03 5.05
C LYS A 37 1.94 -2.34 5.67
N THR A 38 1.18 -1.31 6.06
CA THR A 38 -0.18 -1.45 6.58
C THR A 38 -1.14 -2.07 5.55
N ASN A 39 -1.07 -1.64 4.29
CA ASN A 39 -1.87 -2.19 3.20
C ASN A 39 -1.55 -3.67 2.98
N ILE A 40 -0.26 -4.05 2.95
CA ILE A 40 0.17 -5.45 2.89
C ILE A 40 -0.39 -6.23 4.07
N PHE A 41 -0.31 -5.70 5.28
CA PHE A 41 -0.87 -6.35 6.47
C PHE A 41 -2.38 -6.57 6.37
N ILE A 42 -3.15 -5.54 6.00
CA ILE A 42 -4.61 -5.62 5.82
C ILE A 42 -4.96 -6.70 4.79
N THR A 43 -4.27 -6.70 3.65
CA THR A 43 -4.51 -7.69 2.58
C THR A 43 -4.07 -9.09 2.98
N GLY A 44 -3.03 -9.24 3.80
CA GLY A 44 -2.62 -10.52 4.39
C GLY A 44 -3.66 -11.07 5.36
N VAL A 45 -4.23 -10.21 6.22
CA VAL A 45 -5.33 -10.59 7.12
C VAL A 45 -6.56 -11.02 6.31
N LEU A 46 -6.93 -10.26 5.27
CA LEU A 46 -8.03 -10.61 4.38
C LEU A 46 -7.77 -11.93 3.66
N ALA A 47 -6.56 -12.15 3.16
CA ALA A 47 -6.16 -13.38 2.51
C ALA A 47 -6.24 -14.58 3.46
N GLY A 48 -5.75 -14.45 4.69
CA GLY A 48 -5.86 -15.46 5.74
C GLY A 48 -7.33 -15.78 6.06
N GLY A 49 -8.14 -14.75 6.31
CA GLY A 49 -9.56 -14.89 6.61
C GLY A 49 -10.35 -15.58 5.48
N LEU A 50 -10.16 -15.14 4.23
CA LEU A 50 -10.81 -15.76 3.07
C LEU A 50 -10.33 -17.19 2.84
N THR A 51 -9.04 -17.48 3.06
CA THR A 51 -8.50 -18.85 2.98
C THR A 51 -9.20 -19.76 3.98
N LEU A 52 -9.29 -19.34 5.24
CA LEU A 52 -9.94 -20.11 6.29
C LEU A 52 -11.44 -20.28 6.01
N TYR A 53 -12.11 -19.22 5.60
CA TYR A 53 -13.54 -19.25 5.29
C TYR A 53 -13.87 -20.22 4.15
N THR A 54 -13.06 -20.23 3.08
CA THR A 54 -13.27 -21.06 1.89
C THR A 54 -12.64 -22.45 1.97
N SER A 55 -11.86 -22.72 3.02
CA SER A 55 -11.19 -24.01 3.20
C SER A 55 -12.17 -25.15 3.49
N GLY A 56 -11.91 -26.30 2.87
CA GLY A 56 -12.67 -27.52 3.11
C GLY A 56 -12.49 -28.05 4.53
N ASN A 57 -13.48 -28.80 5.01
CA ASN A 57 -13.48 -29.32 6.38
C ASN A 57 -12.24 -30.19 6.69
N ALA A 58 -11.78 -30.98 5.73
CA ALA A 58 -10.57 -31.80 5.86
C ALA A 58 -9.30 -30.95 6.05
N THR A 59 -9.20 -29.81 5.35
CA THR A 59 -8.05 -28.89 5.46
C THR A 59 -8.00 -28.25 6.85
N LEU A 60 -9.14 -27.84 7.39
CA LEU A 60 -9.20 -27.26 8.73
C LEU A 60 -8.91 -28.28 9.82
N LYS A 61 -9.45 -29.50 9.68
CA LYS A 61 -9.12 -30.59 10.60
C LYS A 61 -7.62 -30.92 10.58
N ARG A 62 -6.96 -30.75 9.44
CA ARG A 62 -5.51 -30.95 9.29
C ARG A 62 -4.66 -29.79 9.82
N GLN A 63 -5.20 -28.58 9.93
CA GLN A 63 -4.45 -27.40 10.38
C GLN A 63 -4.72 -27.05 11.85
N PHE A 64 -5.94 -27.31 12.32
CA PHE A 64 -6.45 -26.90 13.63
C PHE A 64 -7.03 -28.07 14.44
N GLY A 65 -7.12 -29.27 13.87
CA GLY A 65 -7.64 -30.44 14.55
C GLY A 65 -6.53 -31.26 15.22
N PRO A 66 -6.80 -31.89 16.37
CA PRO A 66 -5.82 -32.75 17.02
C PRO A 66 -5.54 -34.05 16.21
N PRO A 67 -4.36 -34.67 16.31
CA PRO A 67 -3.18 -34.26 17.07
C PRO A 67 -2.11 -33.56 16.21
N HIS A 68 -1.56 -32.43 16.65
CA HIS A 68 -0.37 -31.79 16.08
C HIS A 68 0.75 -31.70 17.13
N LEU A 69 2.01 -31.68 16.66
CA LEU A 69 3.23 -31.64 17.49
C LEU A 69 3.32 -30.41 18.42
N LEU A 70 2.49 -29.37 18.21
CA LEU A 70 2.49 -28.09 18.93
C LEU A 70 1.22 -27.87 19.79
N ASP A 71 0.49 -28.91 20.17
CA ASP A 71 -0.78 -28.79 20.89
C ASP A 71 -0.63 -28.82 22.44
N ILE A 72 0.24 -27.97 23.01
CA ILE A 72 0.40 -27.88 24.47
C ILE A 72 -0.18 -26.55 24.99
N GLY A 73 -1.22 -26.63 25.83
CA GLY A 73 -1.72 -25.48 26.61
C GLY A 73 -2.71 -24.55 25.87
N VAL A 74 -2.41 -23.24 25.86
CA VAL A 74 -3.29 -22.17 25.34
C VAL A 74 -3.50 -22.28 23.82
N ASP A 75 -2.50 -22.75 23.09
CA ASP A 75 -2.55 -22.90 21.63
C ASP A 75 -3.61 -23.93 21.19
N ALA A 76 -3.73 -25.04 21.92
CA ALA A 76 -4.76 -26.06 21.65
C ALA A 76 -6.18 -25.50 21.80
N LYS A 77 -6.43 -24.67 22.82
CA LYS A 77 -7.75 -24.03 23.03
C LYS A 77 -8.09 -23.05 21.92
N ILE A 78 -7.11 -22.28 21.43
CA ILE A 78 -7.31 -21.32 20.34
C ILE A 78 -7.60 -22.06 19.03
N LYS A 79 -6.81 -23.10 18.71
CA LYS A 79 -7.04 -23.94 17.52
C LYS A 79 -8.41 -24.61 17.53
N GLN A 80 -8.79 -25.19 18.67
CA GLN A 80 -10.11 -25.81 18.86
C GLN A 80 -11.23 -24.79 18.67
N TYR A 81 -11.11 -23.59 19.27
CA TYR A 81 -12.08 -22.51 19.10
C TYR A 81 -12.22 -22.07 17.63
N ILE A 82 -11.10 -21.90 16.92
CA ILE A 82 -11.11 -21.55 15.49
C ILE A 82 -11.78 -22.66 14.68
N TYR A 83 -11.43 -23.92 14.93
CA TYR A 83 -12.01 -25.08 14.27
C TYR A 83 -13.53 -25.14 14.47
N ASP A 84 -13.99 -25.06 15.72
CA ASP A 84 -15.41 -25.14 16.06
C ASP A 84 -16.16 -23.96 15.43
N THR A 85 -15.65 -22.74 15.56
CA THR A 85 -16.26 -21.52 14.98
C THR A 85 -16.44 -21.65 13.46
N LEU A 86 -15.44 -22.18 12.75
CA LEU A 86 -15.51 -22.37 11.31
C LEU A 86 -16.43 -23.53 10.91
N MET A 87 -16.64 -24.53 11.77
CA MET A 87 -17.52 -25.68 11.50
C MET A 87 -19.00 -25.42 11.80
N LEU A 88 -19.35 -24.37 12.56
CA LEU A 88 -20.73 -24.08 12.97
C LEU A 88 -21.69 -23.73 11.83
N ARG A 89 -21.20 -23.41 10.62
CA ARG A 89 -22.05 -22.96 9.50
C ARG A 89 -21.71 -23.70 8.21
N PRO A 90 -22.70 -23.93 7.31
CA PRO A 90 -22.42 -24.38 5.96
C PRO A 90 -21.59 -23.32 5.23
N ARG A 91 -20.48 -23.74 4.63
CA ARG A 91 -19.52 -22.85 3.98
C ARG A 91 -19.38 -23.18 2.51
N TYR A 92 -19.15 -22.13 1.74
CA TYR A 92 -18.83 -22.27 0.33
C TYR A 92 -17.34 -22.64 0.20
N THR A 93 -17.08 -23.85 -0.30
CA THR A 93 -15.73 -24.37 -0.52
C THR A 93 -15.44 -24.45 -2.02
N PRO A 94 -15.14 -23.32 -2.68
CA PRO A 94 -14.89 -23.30 -4.11
C PRO A 94 -13.61 -24.05 -4.46
N THR A 95 -13.64 -24.80 -5.56
CA THR A 95 -12.48 -25.48 -6.16
C THR A 95 -12.11 -24.85 -7.50
N GLY A 96 -10.86 -25.04 -7.94
CA GLY A 96 -10.37 -24.50 -9.22
C GLY A 96 -10.53 -22.98 -9.37
N TYR A 97 -11.05 -22.54 -10.53
CA TYR A 97 -11.24 -21.13 -10.85
C TYR A 97 -12.21 -20.38 -9.92
N GLY A 98 -13.18 -21.08 -9.32
CA GLY A 98 -14.08 -20.47 -8.34
C GLY A 98 -13.33 -19.92 -7.11
N ARG A 99 -12.23 -20.58 -6.73
CA ARG A 99 -11.40 -20.14 -5.60
C ARG A 99 -10.59 -18.89 -5.94
N LEU A 100 -10.10 -18.79 -7.18
CA LEU A 100 -9.41 -17.59 -7.67
C LEU A 100 -10.34 -16.37 -7.69
N LEU A 101 -11.61 -16.55 -8.07
CA LEU A 101 -12.59 -15.47 -8.05
C LEU A 101 -12.94 -15.03 -6.63
N VAL A 102 -13.19 -15.98 -5.72
CA VAL A 102 -13.65 -15.67 -4.35
C VAL A 102 -12.52 -15.14 -3.48
N MET A 103 -11.30 -15.63 -3.66
CA MET A 103 -10.15 -15.17 -2.86
C MET A 103 -9.37 -14.08 -3.60
N GLY A 104 -8.95 -14.36 -4.83
CA GLY A 104 -8.02 -13.51 -5.57
C GLY A 104 -8.59 -12.14 -5.90
N VAL A 105 -9.83 -12.06 -6.39
CA VAL A 105 -10.44 -10.78 -6.80
C VAL A 105 -10.62 -9.84 -5.60
N PRO A 106 -11.21 -10.25 -4.46
CA PRO A 106 -11.32 -9.36 -3.30
C PRO A 106 -9.97 -8.93 -2.73
N ILE A 107 -8.99 -9.84 -2.66
CA ILE A 107 -7.63 -9.51 -2.17
C ILE A 107 -6.98 -8.46 -3.09
N TYR A 108 -7.02 -8.69 -4.40
CA TYR A 108 -6.44 -7.79 -5.39
C TYR A 108 -7.11 -6.42 -5.39
N LEU A 109 -8.44 -6.38 -5.44
CA LEU A 109 -9.19 -5.12 -5.42
C LEU A 109 -8.94 -4.34 -4.13
N THR A 110 -8.86 -5.02 -2.99
CA THR A 110 -8.54 -4.37 -1.72
C THR A 110 -7.15 -3.75 -1.76
N PHE A 111 -6.14 -4.51 -2.22
CA PHE A 111 -4.77 -4.00 -2.31
C PHE A 111 -4.67 -2.78 -3.25
N VAL A 112 -5.16 -2.91 -4.48
CA VAL A 112 -5.07 -1.85 -5.50
C VAL A 112 -5.84 -0.61 -5.06
N SER A 113 -7.03 -0.78 -4.49
CA SER A 113 -7.82 0.36 -4.01
C SER A 113 -7.12 1.11 -2.88
N LEU A 114 -6.51 0.38 -1.94
CA LEU A 114 -5.75 0.98 -0.85
C LEU A 114 -4.51 1.71 -1.37
N GLU A 115 -3.71 1.10 -2.25
CA GLU A 115 -2.54 1.76 -2.86
C GLU A 115 -2.95 3.02 -3.62
N HIS A 116 -4.01 2.95 -4.42
CA HIS A 116 -4.50 4.10 -5.18
C HIS A 116 -4.93 5.27 -4.28
N VAL A 117 -5.59 4.98 -3.16
CA VAL A 117 -5.96 6.01 -2.16
C VAL A 117 -4.72 6.64 -1.53
N GLN A 118 -3.70 5.84 -1.21
CA GLN A 118 -2.47 6.37 -0.61
C GLN A 118 -1.65 7.19 -1.60
N GLU A 119 -1.58 6.79 -2.87
CA GLU A 119 -0.93 7.59 -3.91
C GLU A 119 -1.62 8.94 -4.13
N ARG A 120 -2.97 8.96 -4.13
CA ARG A 120 -3.72 10.23 -4.13
C ARG A 120 -3.38 11.12 -2.95
N ARG A 121 -3.25 10.55 -1.76
CA ARG A 121 -2.86 11.31 -0.55
C ARG A 121 -1.44 11.84 -0.65
N ARG A 122 -0.51 11.03 -1.16
CA ARG A 122 0.89 11.43 -1.40
C ARG A 122 0.97 12.62 -2.35
N LEU A 123 0.30 12.54 -3.50
CA LEU A 123 0.29 13.63 -4.47
C LEU A 123 -0.29 14.92 -3.88
N ARG A 124 -1.40 14.85 -3.13
CA ARG A 124 -1.98 16.03 -2.46
C ARG A 124 -0.99 16.69 -1.50
N ARG A 125 -0.28 15.88 -0.71
CA ARG A 125 0.75 16.41 0.21
C ARG A 125 1.87 17.13 -0.53
N TYR A 126 2.33 16.59 -1.66
CA TYR A 126 3.33 17.27 -2.50
C TYR A 126 2.78 18.57 -3.11
N LEU A 127 1.52 18.59 -3.54
CA LEU A 127 0.90 19.82 -4.07
C LEU A 127 0.82 20.93 -3.02
N ASP A 128 0.57 20.60 -1.76
CA ASP A 128 0.49 21.57 -0.67
C ASP A 128 1.86 22.09 -0.23
N GLN A 129 2.94 21.40 -0.59
CA GLN A 129 4.28 21.66 -0.09
C GLN A 129 5.03 22.71 -0.91
N LYS A 130 5.67 23.67 -0.23
CA LYS A 130 6.47 24.74 -0.87
C LYS A 130 7.92 24.31 -1.07
N THR A 131 8.12 23.20 -1.77
CA THR A 131 9.44 22.63 -2.09
C THR A 131 9.62 22.56 -3.61
N VAL A 132 10.85 22.29 -4.06
CA VAL A 132 11.14 22.09 -5.49
C VAL A 132 10.31 20.94 -6.06
N PHE A 133 10.14 19.85 -5.30
CA PHE A 133 9.29 18.72 -5.70
C PHE A 133 7.80 19.09 -5.71
N GLY A 134 7.34 19.88 -4.74
CA GLY A 134 5.95 20.36 -4.74
C GLY A 134 5.63 21.27 -5.92
N GLU A 135 6.55 22.17 -6.30
CA GLU A 135 6.39 23.00 -7.50
C GLU A 135 6.38 22.16 -8.79
N GLN A 136 7.26 21.17 -8.89
CA GLN A 136 7.27 20.25 -10.02
C GLN A 136 5.95 19.45 -10.09
N ALA A 137 5.43 18.97 -8.95
CA ALA A 137 4.14 18.29 -8.88
C ALA A 137 2.98 19.19 -9.33
N ARG A 138 2.91 20.44 -8.88
CA ARG A 138 1.87 21.41 -9.31
C ARG A 138 1.93 21.67 -10.80
N ARG A 139 3.13 21.83 -11.36
CA ARG A 139 3.32 22.06 -12.79
C ARG A 139 2.94 20.86 -13.63
N LEU A 140 3.28 19.64 -13.20
CA LEU A 140 2.84 18.42 -13.87
C LEU A 140 1.31 18.30 -13.90
N VAL A 141 0.64 18.62 -12.79
CA VAL A 141 -0.83 18.60 -12.71
C VAL A 141 -1.47 19.67 -13.60
N ASN A 142 -0.93 20.89 -13.62
CA ASN A 142 -1.50 22.02 -14.37
C ASN A 142 -1.22 21.94 -15.88
N THR A 143 0.02 21.63 -16.27
CA THR A 143 0.45 21.68 -17.67
C THR A 143 0.16 20.36 -18.41
N SER A 144 0.03 19.24 -17.69
CA SER A 144 -0.10 17.88 -18.26
C SER A 144 0.99 17.48 -19.26
N LYS A 145 2.07 18.28 -19.37
CA LYS A 145 3.24 17.99 -20.20
C LYS A 145 4.36 17.47 -19.32
N ILE A 146 4.99 16.39 -19.77
CA ILE A 146 6.15 15.78 -19.14
C ILE A 146 7.39 16.47 -19.73
N GLU A 147 7.62 17.71 -19.29
CA GLU A 147 8.85 18.43 -19.65
C GLU A 147 9.82 18.31 -18.47
N GLU A 148 11.04 17.81 -18.74
CA GLU A 148 12.11 17.72 -17.75
C GLU A 148 12.63 19.12 -17.44
N PHE A 149 12.09 19.75 -16.41
CA PHE A 149 12.60 21.03 -15.96
C PHE A 149 13.88 20.85 -15.14
N LEU A 150 14.88 21.69 -15.43
CA LEU A 150 16.06 21.82 -14.60
C LEU A 150 15.66 22.49 -13.28
N PRO A 151 16.07 21.96 -12.11
CA PRO A 151 15.74 22.53 -10.81
C PRO A 151 16.25 23.97 -10.63
N VAL A 152 17.27 24.38 -11.39
CA VAL A 152 17.83 25.74 -11.42
C VAL A 152 16.84 26.77 -11.99
N ASN A 153 15.91 26.34 -12.86
CA ASN A 153 14.88 27.21 -13.45
C ASN A 153 13.61 27.30 -12.60
N ILE A 154 13.55 26.53 -11.51
CA ILE A 154 12.44 26.60 -10.57
C ILE A 154 12.80 27.68 -9.56
N LYS A 155 12.32 28.91 -9.80
CA LYS A 155 12.14 29.92 -8.73
C LYS A 155 11.08 29.36 -7.78
N ALA A 156 11.47 28.36 -7.01
CA ALA A 156 10.57 27.77 -6.04
C ALA A 156 10.23 28.87 -5.04
N SER A 157 8.99 28.85 -4.56
CA SER A 157 8.51 29.69 -3.46
C SER A 157 9.17 29.27 -2.13
N LEU A 158 10.48 29.03 -2.17
CA LEU A 158 11.32 28.63 -1.06
C LEU A 158 11.50 29.83 -0.13
N PRO A 159 11.54 29.60 1.19
CA PRO A 159 12.04 30.59 2.13
C PRO A 159 13.43 31.08 1.70
N GLN A 160 13.73 32.36 1.89
CA GLN A 160 15.01 32.97 1.48
C GLN A 160 16.26 32.23 1.99
N SER A 161 16.14 31.48 3.10
CA SER A 161 17.20 30.65 3.66
C SER A 161 17.59 29.46 2.78
N GLU A 162 16.63 28.87 2.07
CA GLU A 162 16.86 27.69 1.22
C GLU A 162 17.23 28.07 -0.22
N ALA A 163 16.81 29.27 -0.67
CA ALA A 163 17.16 29.81 -1.99
C ALA A 163 18.67 29.98 -2.21
N LYS A 164 19.47 30.17 -1.14
CA LYS A 164 20.94 30.30 -1.21
C LYS A 164 21.66 29.02 -1.66
N ILE A 165 21.02 27.86 -1.57
CA ILE A 165 21.59 26.59 -2.04
C ILE A 165 21.52 26.49 -3.58
N TYR A 166 20.74 27.37 -4.22
CA TYR A 166 20.45 27.38 -5.66
C TYR A 166 21.11 28.54 -6.42
N SER A 167 21.82 29.45 -5.73
CA SER A 167 22.62 30.53 -6.33
C SER A 167 24.06 30.11 -6.59
#